data_AF-A0A931LKU9-F1
#
_entry.id   AF-A0A931LKU9-F1
#
_cell.length_a   1.000
_cell.length_b   1.000
_cell.length_c   1.000
_cell.angle_alpha   90.00
_cell.angle_beta   90.00
_cell.angle_gamma   90.00
#
_symmetry.space_group_name_H-M   'P 1'
#
loop_
_entity.id
_entity.type
_entity.pdbx_description
1 polymer ?
#
loop_
_entity_poly.entity_id
_entity_poly.type
_entity_poly.pdbx_seq_one_letter_code
_entity_poly.pdbx_strand_id
1 'polypeptide(L)'
;MAEYDCYYTTLSVADMPGYWWECESCGEKSDFPSTVGVTSMSSFVWDKLIRADWDQSLLVSPCPHCASVSCRITYESPRTAKVTLRVVHIVGRQSDDYVPMMWETYPTDSPADHWFDFKYQRGRNPWGLNKAAVFSRQELHELFVLYRRKTGTTEFP
;
A
#
# COMPACT_ATOMS: atom_id res chain seq x y z
N MET A 1 -8.07 -12.60 -41.92
CA MET A 1 -7.26 -12.88 -40.72
C MET A 1 -7.12 -11.57 -39.99
N ALA A 2 -7.84 -11.39 -38.89
CA ALA A 2 -7.83 -10.15 -38.12
C ALA A 2 -6.56 -10.11 -37.27
N GLU A 3 -5.70 -9.12 -37.54
CA GLU A 3 -4.57 -8.76 -36.69
C GLU A 3 -5.12 -8.17 -35.39
N TYR A 4 -4.92 -8.89 -34.29
CA TYR A 4 -5.16 -8.36 -32.95
C TYR A 4 -3.96 -7.50 -32.57
N ASP A 5 -4.04 -6.20 -32.85
CA ASP A 5 -3.17 -5.19 -32.27
C ASP A 5 -3.46 -5.11 -30.76
N CYS A 6 -2.68 -5.87 -29.98
CA CYS A 6 -2.61 -5.69 -28.54
C CYS A 6 -1.84 -4.39 -28.27
N TYR A 7 -2.55 -3.26 -28.24
CA TYR A 7 -2.04 -2.02 -27.69
C TYR A 7 -1.74 -2.21 -26.20
N TYR A 8 -0.52 -2.67 -25.89
CA TYR A 8 0.07 -2.52 -24.58
C TYR A 8 0.32 -1.03 -24.38
N THR A 9 -0.62 -0.34 -23.75
CA THR A 9 -0.36 0.98 -23.18
C THR A 9 0.69 0.79 -22.09
N THR A 10 1.97 0.95 -22.44
CA THR A 10 3.07 1.04 -21.49
C THR A 10 2.86 2.30 -20.67
N LEU A 11 2.24 2.18 -19.50
CA LEU A 11 2.33 3.21 -18.47
C LEU A 11 3.82 3.38 -18.15
N SER A 12 4.31 4.59 -18.34
CA SER A 12 5.71 4.92 -18.12
C SER A 12 6.03 4.85 -16.63
N VAL A 13 7.31 4.70 -16.26
CA VAL A 13 7.74 4.77 -14.84
C VAL A 13 7.33 6.10 -14.20
N ALA A 14 7.10 7.16 -14.98
CA ALA A 14 6.60 8.45 -14.53
C ALA A 14 5.12 8.43 -14.11
N ASP A 15 4.34 7.42 -14.51
CA ASP A 15 2.92 7.26 -14.16
C ASP A 15 2.72 6.41 -12.88
N MET A 16 3.82 6.00 -12.22
CA MET A 16 3.71 5.34 -10.91
C MET A 16 3.42 6.39 -9.84
N PRO A 17 2.40 6.18 -8.98
CA PRO A 17 2.16 7.11 -7.88
C PRO A 17 3.40 7.14 -7.02
N GLY A 18 3.94 8.34 -6.81
CA GLY A 18 4.97 8.57 -5.83
C GLY A 18 4.43 8.14 -4.46
N TYR A 19 5.21 7.36 -3.75
CA TYR A 19 4.97 7.10 -2.32
C TYR A 19 5.88 8.03 -1.53
N TRP A 20 5.37 8.63 -0.47
CA TRP A 20 6.15 9.45 0.47
C TRP A 20 5.68 9.21 1.89
N TRP A 21 6.44 9.70 2.87
CA TRP A 21 6.00 9.76 4.26
C TRP A 21 5.42 11.15 4.53
N GLU A 22 4.25 11.21 5.16
CA GLU A 22 3.62 12.48 5.52
C GLU A 22 3.15 12.48 6.96
N CYS A 23 3.51 13.53 7.69
CA CYS A 23 3.11 13.72 9.08
C CYS A 23 1.64 14.14 9.19
N GLU A 24 0.82 13.35 9.88
CA GLU A 24 -0.57 13.69 10.19
C GLU A 24 -0.70 14.97 11.03
N SER A 25 0.30 15.25 11.88
CA SER A 25 0.26 16.38 12.82
C SER A 25 0.67 17.72 12.21
N CYS A 26 1.69 17.75 11.34
CA CYS A 26 2.25 19.01 10.82
C CYS A 26 2.36 19.07 9.28
N GLY A 27 1.95 18.01 8.57
CA GLY A 27 1.99 17.96 7.10
C GLY A 27 3.38 17.85 6.48
N GLU A 28 4.43 17.69 7.31
CA GLU A 28 5.81 17.53 6.82
C GLU A 28 5.92 16.28 5.94
N LYS A 29 6.55 16.43 4.77
CA LYS A 29 6.73 15.35 3.80
C LYS A 29 8.20 14.92 3.77
N SER A 30 8.43 13.62 3.72
CA SER A 30 9.75 13.05 3.53
C SER A 30 9.72 12.01 2.41
N ASP A 31 10.80 11.92 1.66
CA ASP A 31 10.94 10.91 0.62
C ASP A 31 10.89 9.51 1.23
N PHE A 32 10.33 8.57 0.46
CA PHE A 32 10.16 7.19 0.92
C PHE A 32 11.48 6.53 1.37
N PRO A 33 12.62 6.68 0.65
CA PRO A 33 13.87 6.03 1.03
C PRO A 33 14.50 6.54 2.33
N SER A 34 14.44 7.84 2.61
CA SER A 34 15.10 8.42 3.79
C SER A 34 14.56 7.89 5.11
N THR A 35 13.30 7.47 5.15
CA THR A 35 12.62 7.08 6.39
C THR A 35 12.79 5.59 6.72
N VAL A 36 12.81 4.71 5.70
CA VAL A 36 12.82 3.25 5.90
C VAL A 36 14.04 2.52 5.35
N GLY A 37 14.97 3.25 4.72
CA GLY A 37 16.21 2.70 4.19
C GLY A 37 16.01 1.73 3.02
N VAL A 38 14.89 1.84 2.30
CA VAL A 38 14.57 1.04 1.11
C VAL A 38 14.11 1.93 -0.03
N THR A 39 14.49 1.58 -1.25
CA THR A 39 14.38 2.48 -2.41
C THR A 39 12.97 2.64 -2.99
N SER A 40 12.02 1.78 -2.62
CA SER A 40 10.67 1.80 -3.17
C SER A 40 9.65 1.11 -2.26
N MET A 41 8.36 1.36 -2.51
CA MET A 41 7.26 0.64 -1.86
C MET A 41 7.31 -0.87 -2.14
N SER A 42 7.77 -1.28 -3.33
CA SER A 42 8.01 -2.70 -3.63
C SER A 42 9.08 -3.31 -2.74
N SER A 43 10.22 -2.64 -2.60
CA SER A 43 11.28 -3.09 -1.70
C SER A 43 10.80 -3.10 -0.25
N PHE A 44 9.98 -2.12 0.17
CA PHE A 44 9.43 -2.09 1.52
C PHE A 44 8.51 -3.28 1.83
N VAL A 45 7.59 -3.63 0.92
CA VAL A 45 6.73 -4.80 1.09
C VAL A 45 7.57 -6.07 1.25
N TRP A 46 8.53 -6.32 0.36
CA TRP A 46 9.34 -7.55 0.40
C TRP A 46 10.39 -7.61 1.51
N ASP A 47 11.09 -6.51 1.76
CA ASP A 47 12.25 -6.50 2.64
C ASP A 47 11.89 -6.12 4.09
N LYS A 48 10.73 -5.50 4.31
CA LYS A 48 10.26 -5.09 5.64
C LYS A 48 8.98 -5.83 6.02
N LEU A 49 7.87 -5.58 5.34
CA LEU A 49 6.56 -6.09 5.77
C LEU A 49 6.49 -7.62 5.76
N ILE A 50 6.81 -8.27 4.65
CA ILE A 50 6.74 -9.74 4.55
C ILE A 50 7.68 -10.40 5.58
N ARG A 51 8.92 -9.90 5.72
CA ARG A 51 9.91 -10.45 6.65
C ARG A 51 9.55 -10.25 8.11
N ALA A 52 8.82 -9.18 8.42
CA ALA A 52 8.31 -8.89 9.76
C ALA A 52 6.92 -9.51 10.01
N ASP A 53 6.48 -10.46 9.17
CA ASP A 53 5.15 -11.06 9.25
C ASP A 53 4.05 -10.00 9.35
N TRP A 54 4.08 -9.02 8.45
CA TRP A 54 3.09 -7.93 8.35
C TRP A 54 2.95 -7.12 9.65
N ASP A 55 4.07 -6.77 10.28
CA ASP A 55 4.07 -5.89 11.45
C ASP A 55 3.56 -4.49 11.09
N GLN A 56 2.40 -4.11 11.66
CA GLN A 56 1.74 -2.83 11.37
C GLN A 56 2.49 -1.63 11.97
N SER A 57 3.37 -1.84 12.95
CA SER A 57 4.19 -0.77 13.53
C SER A 57 5.14 -0.15 12.51
N LEU A 58 5.47 -0.89 11.43
CA LEU A 58 6.31 -0.41 10.34
C LEU A 58 5.61 0.60 9.42
N LEU A 59 4.29 0.77 9.55
CA LEU A 59 3.48 1.68 8.73
C LEU A 59 3.37 3.09 9.33
N VAL A 60 3.99 3.30 10.49
CA VAL A 60 4.06 4.60 11.17
C VAL A 60 5.51 4.90 11.48
N SER A 61 5.93 6.16 11.29
CA SER A 61 7.27 6.62 11.64
C SER A 61 7.24 7.94 12.44
N PRO A 62 8.32 8.25 13.17
CA PRO A 62 8.49 9.56 13.80
C PRO A 62 8.64 10.67 12.76
N CYS A 63 7.99 11.81 12.99
CA CYS A 63 8.17 13.01 12.18
C CYS A 63 9.52 13.68 12.51
N PRO A 64 10.37 13.96 11.50
CA PRO A 64 11.66 14.63 11.73
C PRO A 64 11.50 16.09 12.18
N HIS A 65 10.35 16.72 11.92
CA HIS A 65 10.10 18.12 12.23
C HIS A 65 9.46 18.33 13.62
N CYS A 66 8.38 17.60 13.94
CA CYS A 66 7.63 17.80 15.20
C CYS A 66 7.75 16.65 16.20
N ALA A 67 8.56 15.63 15.91
CA ALA A 67 8.82 14.45 16.76
C ALA A 67 7.59 13.60 17.13
N SER A 68 6.39 13.92 16.63
CA SER A 68 5.22 13.07 16.77
C SER A 68 5.41 11.76 16.00
N VAL A 69 4.91 10.64 16.55
CA VAL A 69 4.91 9.34 15.86
C VAL A 69 3.63 9.24 15.03
N SER A 70 3.55 10.05 13.99
CA SER A 70 2.36 10.20 13.16
C SER A 70 2.66 10.34 11.66
N CYS A 71 3.85 9.96 11.20
CA CYS A 71 4.12 9.92 9.76
C CYS A 71 3.59 8.62 9.17
N ARG A 72 2.83 8.71 8.07
CA ARG A 72 2.30 7.55 7.34
C ARG A 72 2.70 7.57 5.88
N ILE A 73 2.76 6.38 5.30
CA ILE A 73 2.92 6.23 3.85
C ILE A 73 1.72 6.86 3.16
N THR A 74 1.99 7.76 2.23
CA THR A 74 0.99 8.53 1.49
C THR A 74 1.26 8.41 0.01
N TYR A 75 0.19 8.38 -0.80
CA TYR A 75 0.27 8.29 -2.25
C TYR A 75 -0.98 8.89 -2.92
N GLU A 76 -0.87 9.24 -4.20
CA GLU A 76 -2.02 9.62 -5.01
C GLU A 76 -2.71 8.37 -5.58
N SER A 77 -4.03 8.24 -5.40
CA SER A 77 -4.80 7.10 -5.91
C SER A 77 -4.68 6.99 -7.44
N PRO A 78 -4.31 5.82 -7.99
CA PRO A 78 -4.12 5.65 -9.43
C PRO A 78 -5.42 5.40 -10.22
N ARG A 79 -6.59 5.23 -9.58
CA ARG A 79 -7.79 4.67 -10.23
C ARG A 79 -9.06 5.55 -10.23
N THR A 80 -8.97 6.82 -9.84
CA THR A 80 -10.10 7.79 -9.82
C THR A 80 -9.58 9.23 -9.95
N ALA A 81 -10.42 10.24 -9.68
CA ALA A 81 -9.96 11.60 -9.36
C ALA A 81 -8.74 11.54 -8.41
N LYS A 82 -7.82 12.50 -8.54
CA LYS A 82 -6.57 12.57 -7.77
C LYS A 82 -6.85 12.76 -6.28
N VAL A 83 -7.14 11.66 -5.59
CA VAL A 83 -7.33 11.61 -4.14
C VAL A 83 -6.01 11.20 -3.52
N THR A 84 -5.54 11.97 -2.56
CA THR A 84 -4.36 11.62 -1.76
C THR A 84 -4.79 10.70 -0.63
N LEU A 85 -4.21 9.51 -0.57
CA LEU A 85 -4.54 8.45 0.38
C LEU A 85 -3.38 8.24 1.35
N ARG A 86 -3.71 8.07 2.63
CA ARG A 86 -2.77 7.62 3.67
C ARG A 86 -3.01 6.16 4.00
N VAL A 87 -1.93 5.42 4.20
CA VAL A 87 -1.96 4.00 4.56
C VAL A 87 -2.15 3.83 6.05
N VAL A 88 -3.20 3.13 6.45
CA VAL A 88 -3.46 2.75 7.84
C VAL A 88 -2.83 1.40 8.14
N HIS A 89 -3.21 0.39 7.37
CA HIS A 89 -2.82 -1.01 7.55
C HIS A 89 -2.51 -1.67 6.21
N ILE A 90 -1.59 -2.64 6.22
CA ILE A 90 -1.27 -3.49 5.07
C ILE A 90 -1.13 -4.92 5.55
N VAL A 91 -1.92 -5.82 4.97
CA VAL A 91 -1.73 -7.26 5.13
C VAL A 91 -1.71 -7.94 3.77
N GLY A 92 -1.00 -9.05 3.67
CA GLY A 92 -0.94 -9.84 2.44
C GLY A 92 -0.78 -11.31 2.70
N ARG A 93 -1.15 -12.11 1.70
CA ARG A 93 -0.86 -13.54 1.70
C ARG A 93 0.47 -13.73 0.99
N GLN A 94 1.43 -14.34 1.67
CA GLN A 94 2.69 -14.70 1.03
C GLN A 94 2.44 -15.91 0.11
N SER A 95 2.78 -15.75 -1.16
CA SER A 95 2.91 -16.82 -2.15
C SER A 95 4.25 -16.62 -2.88
N ASP A 96 4.69 -17.64 -3.62
CA ASP A 96 6.06 -17.76 -4.14
C ASP A 96 6.51 -16.54 -4.95
N ASP A 97 5.73 -16.14 -5.96
CA ASP A 97 6.03 -14.99 -6.81
C ASP A 97 4.94 -13.92 -6.79
N TYR A 98 3.77 -14.19 -6.20
CA TYR A 98 2.60 -13.33 -6.24
C TYR A 98 2.12 -13.05 -4.82
N VAL A 99 2.10 -11.78 -4.42
CA VAL A 99 1.70 -11.35 -3.08
C VAL A 99 0.45 -10.49 -3.21
N PRO A 100 -0.75 -11.06 -3.10
CA PRO A 100 -1.97 -10.29 -3.03
C PRO A 100 -2.12 -9.69 -1.63
N MET A 101 -2.55 -8.44 -1.57
CA MET A 101 -2.59 -7.60 -0.39
C MET A 101 -3.91 -6.86 -0.27
N MET A 102 -4.31 -6.58 0.97
CA MET A 102 -5.35 -5.63 1.33
C MET A 102 -4.71 -4.49 2.10
N TRP A 103 -5.00 -3.28 1.66
CA TRP A 103 -4.54 -2.04 2.26
C TRP A 103 -5.76 -1.34 2.82
N GLU A 104 -5.74 -0.99 4.10
CA GLU A 104 -6.67 0.00 4.62
C GLU A 104 -6.04 1.38 4.45
N THR A 105 -6.80 2.30 3.90
CA THR A 105 -6.37 3.67 3.61
C THR A 105 -7.47 4.66 3.98
N TYR A 106 -7.16 5.95 4.05
CA TYR A 106 -8.18 7.00 4.11
C TYR A 106 -7.77 8.22 3.27
N PRO A 107 -8.72 8.98 2.70
CA PRO A 107 -8.46 10.26 2.04
C PRO A 107 -7.94 11.32 3.02
N THR A 108 -6.88 12.05 2.66
CA THR A 108 -6.30 13.07 3.54
C THR A 108 -7.28 14.19 3.92
N ASP A 109 -8.26 14.46 3.06
CA ASP A 109 -9.33 15.45 3.25
C ASP A 109 -10.57 14.89 3.97
N SER A 110 -10.69 13.57 4.11
CA SER A 110 -11.77 12.91 4.84
C SER A 110 -11.26 11.70 5.64
N PRO A 111 -10.52 11.91 6.76
CA PRO A 111 -9.88 10.83 7.51
C PRO A 111 -10.85 9.84 8.17
N ALA A 112 -12.13 10.19 8.30
CA ALA A 112 -13.15 9.29 8.83
C ALA A 112 -13.64 8.25 7.80
N ASP A 113 -13.30 8.42 6.51
CA ASP A 113 -13.75 7.55 5.43
C ASP A 113 -12.66 6.53 5.07
N HIS A 114 -12.65 5.41 5.78
CA HIS A 114 -11.67 4.35 5.57
C HIS A 114 -12.03 3.47 4.36
N TRP A 115 -11.05 3.22 3.49
CA TRP A 115 -11.18 2.45 2.26
C TRP A 115 -10.29 1.22 2.29
N PHE A 116 -10.81 0.10 1.79
CA PHE A 116 -10.02 -1.11 1.54
C PHE A 116 -9.62 -1.20 0.07
N ASP A 117 -8.33 -1.06 -0.21
CA ASP A 117 -7.75 -1.23 -1.55
C ASP A 117 -7.03 -2.57 -1.67
N PHE A 118 -7.42 -3.33 -2.68
CA PHE A 118 -6.89 -4.65 -2.98
C PHE A 118 -5.84 -4.56 -4.09
N LYS A 119 -4.59 -4.79 -3.72
CA LYS A 119 -3.40 -4.66 -4.57
C LYS A 119 -2.61 -5.96 -4.63
N TYR A 120 -1.65 -6.07 -5.53
CA TYR A 120 -0.70 -7.19 -5.51
C TYR A 120 0.72 -6.76 -5.85
N GLN A 121 1.69 -7.66 -5.62
CA GLN A 121 3.02 -7.58 -6.21
C GLN A 121 3.36 -8.90 -6.87
N ARG A 122 4.12 -8.85 -7.98
CA ARG A 122 4.69 -10.04 -8.60
C ARG A 122 6.22 -9.94 -8.55
N GLY A 123 6.85 -10.67 -7.64
CA GLY A 123 8.22 -10.38 -7.21
C GLY A 123 8.37 -8.90 -6.86
N ARG A 124 9.50 -8.29 -7.22
CA ARG A 124 9.75 -6.86 -6.98
C ARG A 124 9.09 -5.91 -8.00
N ASN A 125 8.19 -6.41 -8.86
CA ASN A 125 7.53 -5.56 -9.86
C ASN A 125 6.48 -4.64 -9.21
N PRO A 126 6.65 -3.30 -9.28
CA PRO A 126 5.72 -2.35 -8.69
C PRO A 126 4.38 -2.22 -9.42
N TRP A 127 4.25 -2.73 -10.65
CA TRP A 127 3.04 -2.55 -11.46
C TRP A 127 1.76 -3.06 -10.79
N GLY A 128 1.87 -4.12 -9.98
CA GLY A 128 0.71 -4.67 -9.26
C GLY A 128 0.14 -3.72 -8.20
N LEU A 129 0.92 -2.74 -7.72
CA LEU A 129 0.45 -1.73 -6.76
C LEU A 129 -0.60 -0.78 -7.36
N ASN A 130 -0.60 -0.66 -8.69
CA ASN A 130 -1.55 0.15 -9.44
C ASN A 130 -2.70 -0.68 -10.03
N LYS A 131 -2.72 -2.01 -9.84
CA LYS A 131 -3.76 -2.91 -10.39
C LYS A 131 -4.55 -3.65 -9.31
N ALA A 132 -5.81 -3.93 -9.61
CA ALA A 132 -6.67 -4.65 -8.68
C ALA A 132 -6.15 -6.07 -8.54
N ALA A 133 -6.08 -6.57 -7.30
CA ALA A 133 -5.87 -7.98 -7.05
C ALA A 133 -7.20 -8.74 -7.15
N VAL A 134 -7.12 -9.98 -7.64
CA VAL A 134 -8.24 -10.91 -7.68
C VAL A 134 -8.04 -11.92 -6.56
N PHE A 135 -9.10 -12.17 -5.81
CA PHE A 135 -9.11 -13.15 -4.73
C PHE A 135 -10.29 -14.10 -4.93
N SER A 136 -10.06 -15.38 -4.71
CA SER A 136 -11.17 -16.30 -4.44
C SER A 136 -11.77 -16.03 -3.06
N ARG A 137 -12.97 -16.56 -2.83
CA ARG A 137 -13.69 -16.40 -1.54
C ARG A 137 -12.88 -16.89 -0.35
N GLN A 138 -12.20 -18.03 -0.48
CA GLN A 138 -11.37 -18.57 0.61
C GLN A 138 -10.20 -17.63 0.92
N GLU A 139 -9.57 -17.07 -0.11
CA GLU A 139 -8.43 -16.19 0.07
C GLU A 139 -8.82 -14.87 0.74
N LEU A 140 -9.99 -14.32 0.40
CA LEU A 140 -10.55 -13.17 1.12
C LEU A 140 -10.79 -13.51 2.59
N HIS A 141 -11.39 -14.66 2.88
CA HIS A 141 -11.63 -15.08 4.26
C HIS A 141 -10.32 -15.19 5.05
N GLU A 142 -9.30 -15.83 4.49
CA GLU A 142 -7.97 -15.93 5.11
C GLU A 142 -7.33 -14.56 5.32
N LEU A 143 -7.46 -13.65 4.35
CA LEU A 143 -6.93 -12.30 4.43
C LEU A 143 -7.62 -11.46 5.52
N PHE A 144 -8.94 -11.59 5.67
CA PHE A 144 -9.69 -10.91 6.74
C PHE A 144 -9.38 -11.48 8.13
N VAL A 145 -9.15 -12.79 8.24
CA VAL A 145 -8.64 -13.39 9.49
C VAL A 145 -7.25 -12.84 9.82
N LEU A 146 -6.36 -12.77 8.82
CA LEU A 146 -5.03 -12.19 8.99
C LEU A 146 -5.10 -10.72 9.40
N TYR A 147 -5.96 -9.93 8.76
CA TYR A 147 -6.19 -8.53 9.08
C TYR A 147 -6.53 -8.34 10.55
N ARG A 148 -7.61 -8.96 11.02
CA ARG A 148 -8.03 -8.87 12.43
C ARG A 148 -6.93 -9.29 13.40
N ARG A 149 -6.16 -10.32 13.07
CA ARG A 149 -5.03 -10.78 13.87
C ARG A 149 -3.90 -9.74 13.94
N LYS A 150 -3.61 -9.04 12.85
CA LYS A 150 -2.47 -8.13 12.73
C LYS A 150 -2.80 -6.70 13.18
N THR A 151 -4.05 -6.28 13.07
CA THR A 151 -4.49 -4.94 13.44
C THR A 151 -5.15 -4.90 14.82
N GLY A 152 -5.66 -6.03 15.31
CA GLY A 152 -6.48 -6.09 16.52
C GLY A 152 -7.90 -5.52 16.34
N THR A 153 -8.23 -5.05 15.14
CA THR A 153 -9.57 -4.52 14.82
C THR A 153 -10.59 -5.66 14.86
N THR A 154 -11.66 -5.44 15.64
CA THR A 154 -12.81 -6.36 15.71
C THR A 154 -13.93 -5.96 14.75
N GLU A 155 -13.89 -4.71 14.28
CA GLU A 155 -14.73 -4.24 13.20
C GLU A 155 -14.36 -4.92 11.88
N PHE A 156 -15.32 -4.92 10.96
CA PHE A 156 -15.15 -5.47 9.62
C PHE A 156 -14.09 -4.64 8.85
N PRO A 157 -13.46 -5.25 7.85
CA PRO A 157 -13.62 -4.72 6.51
C PRO A 157 -14.88 -5.24 5.86
#